data_AF-A0A2V7MRY6-F1
#
_entry.id   AF-A0A2V7MRY6-F1
#
_cell.length_a   1.000
_cell.length_b   1.000
_cell.length_c   1.000
_cell.angle_alpha   90.00
_cell.angle_beta   90.00
_cell.angle_gamma   90.00
#
_symmetry.space_group_name_H-M   'P 1'
#
loop_
_entity.id
_entity.type
_entity.pdbx_description
1 polymer ?
#
loop_
_entity_poly.entity_id
_entity_poly.type
_entity_poly.pdbx_seq_one_letter_code
_entity_poly.pdbx_strand_id
1 'polypeptide(L)'
;MNLLRRHPVAIVLVVLLLVTAIHPLPALVDVVTGSAPGDVDLDRPTLYVVFAPLSNTLDALTFFSLARAQWAVVVWMLALAAWGALRGSPGTMGRRIASALAGPVALLLLAAAAVLLPRPVPRLTTSDATGTVIDYHTHTEASHDGRPGWTLALMAAWHERQGFEATYVTDHNLIYDGSLPTPPGIGINLLPGVEWSVYRLHVVAIGPVEPIARDSFGDNAARMMRLFGVIERQGAVSIASLPEYWRNYSDDLGALVVSGVDGFEIVNCAPKALAFPSALRRAVLTLATGHDLLVVGASDNHGWGQVTCVWNVSRPGARGFQTNRVYARPLALLQGDWPAWTAPLTQPWFMLRSLSWSERITWLTWVILILLYRAMPRRQGQSAGIGILARSLGQRPRGEGIPDQTPT
;
A
#
# COMPACT_ATOMS: atom_id res chain seq x y z
N MET A 1 29.52 -17.59 -25.32
CA MET A 1 28.82 -18.14 -24.14
C MET A 1 27.39 -17.60 -24.12
N ASN A 2 26.37 -18.45 -24.26
CA ASN A 2 25.01 -18.01 -24.49
C ASN A 2 24.37 -17.45 -23.20
N LEU A 3 24.40 -16.11 -23.01
CA LEU A 3 23.77 -15.39 -21.88
C LEU A 3 22.32 -15.87 -21.65
N LEU A 4 21.61 -16.20 -22.73
CA LEU A 4 20.25 -16.75 -22.72
C LEU A 4 20.12 -18.04 -21.91
N ARG A 5 21.09 -18.95 -22.01
CA ARG A 5 21.06 -20.22 -21.26
C ARG A 5 21.49 -20.06 -19.81
N ARG A 6 22.29 -19.03 -19.49
CA ARG A 6 22.87 -18.85 -18.14
C ARG A 6 21.98 -18.07 -17.18
N HIS A 7 21.20 -17.12 -17.69
CA HIS A 7 20.41 -16.22 -16.84
C HIS A 7 18.95 -16.06 -17.34
N PRO A 8 18.19 -17.16 -17.53
CA PRO A 8 16.85 -17.11 -18.10
C PRO A 8 15.89 -16.18 -17.33
N VAL A 9 15.97 -16.16 -15.98
CA VAL A 9 15.13 -15.29 -15.13
C VAL A 9 15.34 -13.81 -15.42
N ALA A 10 16.60 -13.39 -15.61
CA ALA A 10 16.91 -11.98 -15.89
C ALA A 10 16.35 -11.55 -17.25
N ILE A 11 16.41 -12.42 -18.25
CA ILE A 11 15.86 -12.15 -19.59
C ILE A 11 14.34 -12.10 -19.54
N VAL A 12 13.70 -13.05 -18.86
CA VAL A 12 12.24 -13.01 -18.65
C VAL A 12 11.85 -11.70 -17.98
N LEU A 13 12.58 -11.25 -16.96
CA LEU A 13 12.31 -9.98 -16.30
C LEU A 13 12.49 -8.77 -17.23
N VAL A 14 13.55 -8.73 -18.05
CA VAL A 14 13.73 -7.68 -19.08
C VAL A 14 12.58 -7.68 -20.07
N VAL A 15 12.19 -8.84 -20.59
CA VAL A 15 11.07 -8.97 -21.53
C VAL A 15 9.77 -8.49 -20.88
N LEU A 16 9.49 -8.89 -19.65
CA LEU A 16 8.30 -8.42 -18.91
C LEU A 16 8.33 -6.90 -18.70
N LEU A 17 9.49 -6.32 -18.35
CA LEU A 17 9.65 -4.87 -18.24
C LEU A 17 9.39 -4.15 -19.56
N LEU A 18 9.77 -4.71 -20.71
CA LEU A 18 9.50 -4.10 -22.01
C LEU A 18 8.04 -4.29 -22.44
N VAL A 19 7.49 -5.50 -22.30
CA VAL A 19 6.11 -5.81 -22.69
C VAL A 19 5.10 -5.00 -21.89
N THR A 20 5.31 -4.88 -20.57
CA THR A 20 4.41 -4.09 -19.71
C THR A 20 4.48 -2.58 -19.97
N ALA A 21 5.52 -2.10 -20.66
CA ALA A 21 5.61 -0.71 -21.09
C ALA A 21 4.72 -0.37 -22.29
N ILE A 22 4.28 -1.39 -23.06
CA ILE A 22 3.38 -1.21 -24.22
C ILE A 22 1.96 -0.86 -23.76
N HIS A 23 1.54 -1.41 -22.62
CA HIS A 23 0.23 -1.19 -22.03
C HIS A 23 0.35 -0.79 -20.56
N PRO A 24 0.90 0.39 -20.23
CA PRO A 24 1.08 0.81 -18.86
C PRO A 24 -0.27 1.03 -18.16
N LEU A 25 -0.27 0.90 -16.84
CA LEU A 25 -1.32 1.47 -16.01
C LEU A 25 -0.98 2.94 -15.74
N PRO A 26 -1.96 3.86 -15.73
CA PRO A 26 -1.68 5.23 -15.33
C PRO A 26 -1.23 5.29 -13.87
N ALA A 27 -0.49 6.33 -13.50
CA ALA A 27 -0.01 6.49 -12.12
C ALA A 27 -1.18 6.70 -11.13
N LEU A 28 -2.16 7.49 -11.58
CA LEU A 28 -3.39 7.81 -10.87
C LEU A 28 -4.57 7.79 -11.86
N VAL A 29 -5.76 7.57 -11.33
CA VAL A 29 -7.03 7.71 -12.04
C VAL A 29 -7.98 8.50 -11.15
N ASP A 30 -8.76 9.40 -11.73
CA ASP A 30 -9.94 9.96 -11.06
C ASP A 30 -11.00 8.86 -10.99
N VAL A 31 -11.31 8.41 -9.79
CA VAL A 31 -12.16 7.24 -9.57
C VAL A 31 -13.63 7.55 -9.89
N VAL A 32 -14.02 8.81 -9.79
CA VAL A 32 -15.39 9.26 -10.04
C VAL A 32 -15.67 9.25 -11.54
N THR A 33 -14.74 9.79 -12.34
CA THR A 33 -14.92 9.94 -13.79
C THR A 33 -14.29 8.82 -14.61
N GLY A 34 -13.34 8.08 -14.03
CA GLY A 34 -12.47 7.13 -14.73
C GLY A 34 -11.40 7.78 -15.60
N SER A 35 -11.26 9.12 -15.57
CA SER A 35 -10.32 9.85 -16.42
C SER A 35 -8.91 9.91 -15.84
N ALA A 36 -7.95 10.26 -16.69
CA ALA A 36 -6.63 10.68 -16.22
C ALA A 36 -6.76 11.95 -15.36
N PRO A 37 -5.87 12.13 -14.35
CA PRO A 37 -5.96 13.21 -13.37
C PRO A 37 -5.84 14.62 -13.96
N GLY A 38 -5.03 14.83 -14.99
CA GLY A 38 -4.85 16.13 -15.67
C GLY A 38 -3.99 17.12 -14.89
N ASP A 39 -4.36 17.45 -13.66
CA ASP A 39 -3.78 18.51 -12.81
C ASP A 39 -3.09 18.00 -11.54
N VAL A 40 -3.10 16.68 -11.30
CA VAL A 40 -2.38 16.02 -10.21
C VAL A 40 -1.43 14.94 -10.71
N ASP A 41 -0.32 14.75 -10.02
CA ASP A 41 0.66 13.69 -10.28
C ASP A 41 1.31 13.20 -8.97
N LEU A 42 2.07 12.12 -9.07
CA LEU A 42 2.89 11.58 -7.99
C LEU A 42 4.34 12.05 -8.13
N ASP A 43 4.79 12.89 -7.20
CA ASP A 43 6.21 13.15 -7.02
C ASP A 43 6.87 11.92 -6.38
N ARG A 44 8.02 11.53 -6.93
CA ARG A 44 8.75 10.32 -6.55
C ARG A 44 10.13 10.71 -6.06
N PRO A 45 10.42 10.57 -4.76
CA PRO A 45 11.73 10.87 -4.22
C PRO A 45 12.85 10.13 -4.96
N THR A 46 14.00 10.75 -5.17
CA THR A 46 15.14 10.13 -5.88
C THR A 46 15.50 8.76 -5.31
N LEU A 47 15.52 8.61 -3.98
CA LEU A 47 15.80 7.32 -3.34
C LEU A 47 14.72 6.26 -3.65
N TYR A 48 13.45 6.65 -3.79
CA TYR A 48 12.40 5.74 -4.24
C TYR A 48 12.73 5.19 -5.64
N VAL A 49 13.09 6.08 -6.56
CA VAL A 49 13.40 5.73 -7.96
C VAL A 49 14.68 4.91 -8.09
N VAL A 50 15.75 5.26 -7.37
CA VAL A 50 17.02 4.50 -7.36
C VAL A 50 16.82 3.08 -6.83
N PHE A 51 15.95 2.91 -5.84
CA PHE A 51 15.59 1.61 -5.28
C PHE A 51 14.26 1.05 -5.83
N ALA A 52 13.83 1.51 -7.02
CA ALA A 52 12.55 1.12 -7.62
C ALA A 52 12.24 -0.38 -7.57
N PRO A 53 13.20 -1.32 -7.81
CA PRO A 53 12.91 -2.74 -7.64
C PRO A 53 12.38 -3.14 -6.27
N LEU A 54 12.98 -2.61 -5.20
CA LEU A 54 12.53 -2.87 -3.85
C LEU A 54 11.26 -2.06 -3.55
N SER A 55 11.30 -0.74 -3.76
CA SER A 55 10.20 0.17 -3.43
C SER A 55 8.88 -0.26 -4.07
N ASN A 56 8.89 -0.57 -5.37
CA ASN A 56 7.69 -0.90 -6.12
C ASN A 56 7.15 -2.28 -5.75
N THR A 57 8.05 -3.22 -5.44
CA THR A 57 7.65 -4.53 -4.91
C THR A 57 6.96 -4.38 -3.57
N LEU A 58 7.55 -3.61 -2.65
CA LEU A 58 6.95 -3.40 -1.34
C LEU A 58 5.61 -2.66 -1.41
N ASP A 59 5.46 -1.67 -2.30
CA ASP A 59 4.18 -0.98 -2.54
C ASP A 59 3.11 -1.94 -3.09
N ALA A 60 3.48 -2.78 -4.06
CA ALA A 60 2.57 -3.77 -4.61
C ALA A 60 2.13 -4.80 -3.57
N LEU A 61 2.99 -5.15 -2.61
CA LEU A 61 2.61 -6.03 -1.50
C LEU A 61 1.67 -5.34 -0.50
N THR A 62 1.79 -4.01 -0.32
CA THR A 62 0.88 -3.23 0.53
C THR A 62 -0.55 -3.21 -0.05
N PHE A 63 -0.70 -3.18 -1.38
CA PHE A 63 -2.02 -3.12 -2.03
C PHE A 63 -2.61 -4.48 -2.38
N PHE A 64 -2.56 -5.43 -1.46
CA PHE A 64 -3.33 -6.65 -1.59
C PHE A 64 -4.67 -6.53 -0.87
N SER A 65 -5.74 -7.00 -1.52
CA SER A 65 -6.90 -7.41 -0.73
C SER A 65 -6.56 -8.67 0.08
N LEU A 66 -7.25 -8.88 1.21
CA LEU A 66 -6.94 -9.97 2.15
C LEU A 66 -6.90 -11.35 1.45
N ALA A 67 -7.92 -11.66 0.65
CA ALA A 67 -7.98 -12.94 -0.07
C ALA A 67 -6.83 -13.09 -1.08
N ARG A 68 -6.47 -12.01 -1.78
CA ARG A 68 -5.36 -12.02 -2.76
C ARG A 68 -4.01 -12.18 -2.07
N ALA A 69 -3.79 -11.55 -0.92
CA ALA A 69 -2.61 -11.76 -0.10
C ALA A 69 -2.47 -13.23 0.33
N GLN A 70 -3.54 -13.84 0.84
CA GLN A 70 -3.54 -15.24 1.27
C GLN A 70 -3.13 -16.18 0.14
N TRP A 71 -3.76 -16.05 -1.04
CA TRP A 71 -3.42 -16.86 -2.21
C TRP A 71 -1.99 -16.62 -2.70
N ALA A 72 -1.55 -15.36 -2.77
CA ALA A 72 -0.19 -15.02 -3.16
C ALA A 72 0.84 -15.68 -2.23
N VAL A 73 0.65 -15.56 -0.92
CA VAL A 73 1.53 -16.12 0.10
C VAL A 73 1.56 -17.66 0.02
N VAL A 74 0.41 -18.32 0.03
CA VAL A 74 0.34 -19.79 -0.02
C VAL A 74 1.01 -20.35 -1.27
N VAL A 75 0.65 -19.84 -2.44
CA VAL A 75 1.19 -20.36 -3.71
C VAL A 75 2.69 -20.11 -3.83
N TRP A 76 3.17 -18.90 -3.50
CA TRP A 76 4.61 -18.61 -3.59
C TRP A 76 5.43 -19.34 -2.52
N MET A 77 4.91 -19.52 -1.29
CA MET A 77 5.59 -20.35 -0.28
C MET A 77 5.78 -21.78 -0.79
N LEU A 78 4.72 -22.41 -1.33
CA LEU A 78 4.81 -23.77 -1.84
C LEU A 78 5.74 -23.88 -3.06
N ALA A 79 5.62 -22.95 -4.01
CA ALA A 79 6.46 -22.92 -5.21
C ALA A 79 7.94 -22.73 -4.86
N LEU A 80 8.26 -21.80 -3.96
CA LEU A 80 9.63 -21.55 -3.52
C LEU A 80 10.20 -22.69 -2.68
N ALA A 81 9.38 -23.33 -1.85
CA ALA A 81 9.78 -24.50 -1.08
C ALA A 81 10.08 -25.70 -1.99
N ALA A 82 9.20 -25.99 -2.95
CA ALA A 82 9.41 -27.03 -3.94
C ALA A 82 10.66 -26.74 -4.78
N TRP A 83 10.84 -25.50 -5.23
CA TRP A 83 12.03 -25.09 -5.97
C TRP A 83 13.32 -25.29 -5.17
N GLY A 84 13.34 -24.89 -3.89
CA GLY A 84 14.48 -25.07 -2.99
C GLY A 84 14.78 -26.55 -2.72
N ALA A 85 13.74 -27.38 -2.55
CA ALA A 85 13.87 -28.82 -2.34
C ALA A 85 14.42 -29.53 -3.59
N LEU A 86 13.93 -29.17 -4.78
CA LEU A 86 14.34 -29.77 -6.06
C LEU A 86 15.75 -29.34 -6.51
N ARG A 87 16.20 -28.15 -6.12
CA ARG A 87 17.55 -27.65 -6.42
C ARG A 87 18.60 -27.98 -5.38
N GLY A 88 18.21 -28.49 -4.21
CA GLY A 88 19.16 -28.85 -3.16
C GLY A 88 20.14 -29.91 -3.67
N SER A 89 21.45 -29.59 -3.68
CA SER A 89 22.49 -30.57 -4.01
C SER A 89 22.36 -31.84 -3.15
N PRO A 90 22.81 -33.02 -3.64
CA PRO A 90 22.96 -34.19 -2.77
C PRO A 90 23.82 -33.80 -1.57
N GLY A 91 23.22 -33.87 -0.39
CA GLY A 91 23.75 -33.32 0.85
C GLY A 91 22.90 -33.79 2.02
N THR A 92 23.30 -33.41 3.23
CA THR A 92 22.60 -33.80 4.45
C THR A 92 21.14 -33.32 4.46
N MET A 93 20.26 -34.03 5.16
CA MET A 93 18.84 -33.68 5.32
C MET A 93 18.68 -32.21 5.75
N GLY A 94 19.54 -31.72 6.66
CA GLY A 94 19.53 -30.33 7.11
C GLY A 94 19.77 -29.31 5.98
N ARG A 95 20.67 -29.57 5.02
CA ARG A 95 20.89 -28.67 3.87
C ARG A 95 19.69 -28.63 2.92
N ARG A 96 18.99 -29.76 2.76
CA ARG A 96 17.77 -29.84 1.95
C ARG A 96 16.64 -29.04 2.60
N ILE A 97 16.44 -29.19 3.91
CA ILE A 97 15.47 -28.41 4.69
C ILE A 97 15.80 -26.92 4.59
N ALA A 98 17.05 -26.52 4.84
CA ALA A 98 17.46 -25.13 4.73
C ALA A 98 17.21 -24.54 3.33
N SER A 99 17.50 -25.30 2.27
CA SER A 99 17.26 -24.87 0.88
C SER A 99 15.77 -24.72 0.58
N ALA A 100 14.93 -25.63 1.09
CA ALA A 100 13.47 -25.56 0.94
C ALA A 100 12.86 -24.39 1.73
N LEU A 101 13.40 -24.06 2.92
CA LEU A 101 12.86 -22.98 3.75
C LEU A 101 13.35 -21.59 3.36
N ALA A 102 14.49 -21.46 2.68
CA ALA A 102 15.09 -20.17 2.34
C ALA A 102 14.14 -19.24 1.55
N GLY A 103 13.43 -19.78 0.56
CA GLY A 103 12.49 -19.01 -0.26
C GLY A 103 11.24 -18.55 0.52
N PRO A 104 10.51 -19.45 1.19
CA PRO A 104 9.40 -19.08 2.07
C PRO A 104 9.79 -18.05 3.15
N VAL A 105 10.93 -18.22 3.81
CA VAL A 105 11.42 -17.26 4.80
C VAL A 105 11.69 -15.90 4.15
N ALA A 106 12.34 -15.86 2.98
CA ALA A 106 12.56 -14.61 2.26
C ALA A 106 11.24 -13.91 1.87
N LEU A 107 10.21 -14.66 1.49
CA LEU A 107 8.89 -14.11 1.19
C LEU A 107 8.23 -13.49 2.43
N LEU A 108 8.28 -14.18 3.58
CA LEU A 108 7.74 -13.66 4.83
C LEU A 108 8.49 -12.40 5.29
N LEU A 109 9.82 -12.37 5.15
CA LEU A 109 10.62 -11.18 5.43
C LEU A 109 10.26 -10.02 4.51
N LEU A 110 9.97 -10.28 3.24
CA LEU A 110 9.54 -9.26 2.29
C LEU A 110 8.14 -8.71 2.63
N ALA A 111 7.22 -9.58 3.05
CA ALA A 111 5.90 -9.15 3.54
C ALA A 111 6.02 -8.30 4.81
N ALA A 112 6.85 -8.72 5.78
CA ALA A 112 7.15 -7.95 6.98
C ALA A 112 7.77 -6.59 6.62
N ALA A 113 8.72 -6.55 5.68
CA ALA A 113 9.31 -5.31 5.18
C ALA A 113 8.27 -4.40 4.51
N ALA A 114 7.32 -4.95 3.75
CA ALA A 114 6.27 -4.15 3.11
C ALA A 114 5.43 -3.38 4.14
N VAL A 115 5.19 -4.01 5.29
CA VAL A 115 4.38 -3.46 6.40
C VAL A 115 5.19 -2.53 7.31
N LEU A 116 6.45 -2.88 7.61
CA LEU A 116 7.21 -2.24 8.70
C LEU A 116 8.35 -1.33 8.25
N LEU A 117 8.97 -1.59 7.09
CA LEU A 117 10.21 -0.92 6.70
C LEU A 117 9.95 0.55 6.35
N PRO A 118 10.48 1.53 7.13
CA PRO A 118 10.40 2.93 6.77
C PRO A 118 11.13 3.16 5.45
N ARG A 119 10.48 3.84 4.51
CA ARG A 119 11.04 4.12 3.19
C ARG A 119 10.44 5.39 2.59
N PRO A 120 11.15 6.07 1.66
CA PRO A 120 10.52 7.06 0.80
C PRO A 120 9.37 6.44 0.03
N VAL A 121 8.32 7.21 -0.23
CA VAL A 121 7.14 6.79 -1.00
C VAL A 121 6.69 7.92 -1.92
N PRO A 122 5.91 7.64 -2.97
CA PRO A 122 5.36 8.67 -3.82
C PRO A 122 4.36 9.52 -3.04
N ARG A 123 4.36 10.84 -3.28
CA ARG A 123 3.41 11.79 -2.69
C ARG A 123 2.55 12.43 -3.78
N LEU A 124 1.31 12.75 -3.46
CA LEU A 124 0.50 13.56 -4.37
C LEU A 124 1.08 14.98 -4.47
N THR A 125 1.03 15.52 -5.66
CA THR A 125 1.30 16.92 -5.95
C THR A 125 0.21 17.46 -6.87
N THR A 126 -0.24 18.68 -6.62
CA THR A 126 -1.24 19.37 -7.43
C THR A 126 -0.56 20.53 -8.16
N SER A 127 -0.96 20.75 -9.41
CA SER A 127 -0.57 21.94 -10.18
C SER A 127 -1.55 23.10 -10.00
N ASP A 128 -2.78 22.79 -9.59
CA ASP A 128 -3.82 23.73 -9.22
C ASP A 128 -3.81 23.97 -7.70
N ALA A 129 -3.62 25.23 -7.30
CA ALA A 129 -3.57 25.64 -5.90
C ALA A 129 -4.95 25.82 -5.24
N THR A 130 -6.05 25.58 -5.97
CA THR A 130 -7.39 25.85 -5.46
C THR A 130 -7.97 24.74 -4.60
N GLY A 131 -7.49 23.49 -4.71
CA GLY A 131 -8.00 22.35 -3.94
C GLY A 131 -7.14 22.01 -2.72
N THR A 132 -7.74 21.42 -1.68
CA THR A 132 -7.01 20.90 -0.51
C THR A 132 -6.94 19.37 -0.58
N VAL A 133 -5.75 18.80 -0.36
CA VAL A 133 -5.55 17.34 -0.33
C VAL A 133 -5.90 16.80 1.06
N ILE A 134 -7.03 16.11 1.17
CA ILE A 134 -7.60 15.67 2.45
C ILE A 134 -7.70 14.14 2.51
N ASP A 135 -7.33 13.55 3.64
CA ASP A 135 -7.75 12.20 4.00
C ASP A 135 -8.96 12.25 4.95
N TYR A 136 -9.94 11.39 4.69
CA TYR A 136 -11.22 11.40 5.41
C TYR A 136 -11.30 10.35 6.51
N HIS A 137 -10.32 9.46 6.61
CA HIS A 137 -10.39 8.33 7.52
C HIS A 137 -8.99 7.79 7.84
N THR A 138 -8.55 7.97 9.08
CA THR A 138 -7.32 7.39 9.61
C THR A 138 -7.43 7.15 11.11
N HIS A 139 -6.57 6.26 11.60
CA HIS A 139 -6.50 5.88 13.02
C HIS A 139 -5.15 6.22 13.63
N THR A 140 -5.14 6.35 14.95
CA THR A 140 -3.98 6.41 15.82
C THR A 140 -3.91 5.15 16.70
N GLU A 141 -2.93 5.07 17.57
CA GLU A 141 -2.86 4.03 18.61
C GLU A 141 -3.99 4.10 19.65
N ALA A 142 -4.81 5.16 19.66
CA ALA A 142 -5.99 5.23 20.50
C ALA A 142 -7.09 4.26 20.04
N SER A 143 -7.16 3.95 18.74
CA SER A 143 -8.01 2.89 18.21
C SER A 143 -7.57 1.50 18.69
N HIS A 144 -8.54 0.60 18.87
CA HIS A 144 -8.29 -0.75 19.38
C HIS A 144 -7.39 -1.64 18.49
N ASP A 145 -7.23 -1.27 17.22
CA ASP A 145 -6.48 -1.96 16.17
C ASP A 145 -5.45 -1.05 15.51
N GLY A 146 -5.27 0.16 16.06
CA GLY A 146 -4.12 1.00 15.77
C GLY A 146 -2.84 0.28 16.18
N ARG A 147 -1.79 0.39 15.36
CA ARG A 147 -0.48 -0.16 15.68
C ARG A 147 0.01 0.47 17.00
N PRO A 148 0.47 -0.33 17.99
CA PRO A 148 1.05 0.22 19.21
C PRO A 148 2.21 1.19 18.89
N GLY A 149 2.22 2.36 19.54
CA GLY A 149 3.18 3.42 19.28
C GLY A 149 2.89 4.23 18.01
N TRP A 150 1.74 4.04 17.34
CA TRP A 150 1.28 4.90 16.23
C TRP A 150 0.62 6.17 16.76
N THR A 151 1.45 7.01 17.37
CA THR A 151 1.02 8.28 17.97
C THR A 151 0.39 9.20 16.91
N LEU A 152 -0.43 10.15 17.37
CA LEU A 152 -0.98 11.22 16.53
C LEU A 152 0.12 11.92 15.69
N ALA A 153 1.31 12.09 16.27
CA ALA A 153 2.43 12.73 15.58
C ALA A 153 3.03 11.89 14.45
N LEU A 154 3.15 10.57 14.65
CA LEU A 154 3.63 9.67 13.61
C LEU A 154 2.62 9.53 12.47
N MET A 155 1.33 9.49 12.81
CA MET A 155 0.23 9.54 11.86
C MET A 155 0.30 10.83 11.02
N ALA A 156 0.44 11.99 11.66
CA ALA A 156 0.50 13.28 10.96
C ALA A 156 1.72 13.37 10.04
N ALA A 157 2.90 12.94 10.52
CA ALA A 157 4.11 12.92 9.71
C ALA A 157 4.00 11.95 8.51
N TRP A 158 3.27 10.84 8.67
CA TRP A 158 3.02 9.92 7.57
C TRP A 158 2.16 10.57 6.49
N HIS A 159 1.08 11.25 6.87
CA HIS A 159 0.18 11.94 5.94
C HIS A 159 0.89 13.04 5.16
N GLU A 160 1.68 13.88 5.85
CA GLU A 160 2.48 14.92 5.21
C GLU A 160 3.42 14.34 4.15
N ARG A 161 4.06 13.20 4.43
CA ARG A 161 4.92 12.49 3.47
C ARG A 161 4.17 11.91 2.28
N GLN A 162 2.86 11.64 2.38
CA GLN A 162 2.03 11.23 1.23
C GLN A 162 1.53 12.43 0.41
N GLY A 163 1.78 13.67 0.85
CA GLY A 163 1.27 14.88 0.20
C GLY A 163 -0.14 15.29 0.63
N PHE A 164 -0.64 14.80 1.78
CA PHE A 164 -1.85 15.35 2.39
C PHE A 164 -1.56 16.69 3.06
N GLU A 165 -2.57 17.56 3.04
CA GLU A 165 -2.57 18.89 3.68
C GLU A 165 -3.49 18.91 4.91
N ALA A 166 -4.46 18.00 4.97
CA ALA A 166 -5.29 17.75 6.14
C ALA A 166 -5.69 16.28 6.26
N THR A 167 -6.06 15.86 7.46
CA THR A 167 -6.64 14.53 7.72
C THR A 167 -7.65 14.58 8.86
N TYR A 168 -8.78 13.88 8.69
CA TYR A 168 -9.74 13.64 9.76
C TYR A 168 -9.26 12.47 10.61
N VAL A 169 -9.07 12.71 11.91
CA VAL A 169 -8.69 11.66 12.86
C VAL A 169 -9.95 10.98 13.34
N THR A 170 -10.12 9.70 13.00
CA THR A 170 -11.41 9.00 13.13
C THR A 170 -11.21 7.69 13.89
N ASP A 171 -10.60 7.78 15.07
CA ASP A 171 -10.37 6.62 15.92
C ASP A 171 -11.69 5.91 16.27
N HIS A 172 -11.62 4.58 16.45
CA HIS A 172 -12.81 3.78 16.72
C HIS A 172 -13.49 4.17 18.02
N ASN A 173 -14.69 4.75 17.92
CA ASN A 173 -15.54 5.15 19.02
C ASN A 173 -14.89 6.14 20.01
N LEU A 174 -13.83 6.82 19.57
CA LEU A 174 -13.11 7.83 20.32
C LEU A 174 -13.09 9.11 19.50
N ILE A 175 -13.72 10.15 20.03
CA ILE A 175 -13.80 11.44 19.34
C ILE A 175 -12.46 12.15 19.45
N TYR A 176 -11.91 12.53 18.30
CA TYR A 176 -10.89 13.56 18.22
C TYR A 176 -11.59 14.91 18.01
N ASP A 177 -11.39 15.83 18.95
CA ASP A 177 -12.05 17.15 18.99
C ASP A 177 -11.18 18.28 18.41
N GLY A 178 -9.99 17.97 17.88
CA GLY A 178 -9.04 18.97 17.39
C GLY A 178 -8.29 19.74 18.48
N SER A 179 -8.45 19.38 19.76
CA SER A 179 -7.82 20.10 20.87
C SER A 179 -6.30 19.89 20.96
N LEU A 180 -5.78 18.78 20.42
CA LEU A 180 -4.35 18.50 20.42
C LEU A 180 -3.67 19.26 19.28
N PRO A 181 -2.62 20.06 19.58
CA PRO A 181 -1.92 20.83 18.56
C PRO A 181 -1.22 19.90 17.57
N THR A 182 -1.12 20.33 16.31
CA THR A 182 -0.23 19.69 15.35
C THR A 182 1.20 19.67 15.92
N PRO A 183 1.92 18.55 15.87
CA PRO A 183 3.27 18.46 16.40
C PRO A 183 4.22 19.47 15.72
N PRO A 184 5.23 20.01 16.44
CA PRO A 184 6.19 20.94 15.86
C PRO A 184 6.86 20.38 14.61
N GLY A 185 6.90 21.17 13.54
CA GLY A 185 7.56 20.80 12.28
C GLY A 185 6.70 19.96 11.31
N ILE A 186 5.43 19.70 11.64
CA ILE A 186 4.46 19.07 10.73
C ILE A 186 3.46 20.13 10.27
N GLY A 187 3.27 20.26 8.96
CA GLY A 187 2.46 21.31 8.33
C GLY A 187 1.02 20.95 8.00
N ILE A 188 0.51 19.78 8.42
CA ILE A 188 -0.86 19.34 8.09
C ILE A 188 -1.88 19.75 9.16
N ASN A 189 -3.12 19.97 8.72
CA ASN A 189 -4.25 20.21 9.62
C ASN A 189 -4.87 18.89 10.10
N LEU A 190 -5.02 18.74 11.41
CA LEU A 190 -5.71 17.61 12.01
C LEU A 190 -7.16 18.03 12.27
N LEU A 191 -8.11 17.31 11.68
CA LEU A 191 -9.53 17.66 11.68
C LEU A 191 -10.33 16.71 12.59
N PRO A 192 -11.37 17.23 13.27
CA PRO A 192 -12.14 16.46 14.24
C PRO A 192 -13.02 15.39 13.59
N GLY A 193 -13.06 14.21 14.19
CA GLY A 193 -13.85 13.08 13.72
C GLY A 193 -13.84 11.88 14.66
N VAL A 194 -14.55 10.84 14.23
CA VAL A 194 -14.65 9.53 14.90
C VAL A 194 -15.13 8.50 13.88
N GLU A 195 -14.78 7.23 14.06
CA GLU A 195 -15.46 6.13 13.38
C GLU A 195 -16.31 5.34 14.38
N TRP A 196 -17.64 5.41 14.23
CA TRP A 196 -18.57 4.68 15.07
C TRP A 196 -18.71 3.23 14.60
N SER A 197 -18.27 2.28 15.43
CA SER A 197 -18.47 0.85 15.21
C SER A 197 -19.82 0.41 15.76
N VAL A 198 -20.79 0.24 14.86
CA VAL A 198 -22.18 -0.12 15.17
C VAL A 198 -22.58 -1.41 14.45
N TYR A 199 -23.87 -1.77 14.41
CA TYR A 199 -24.30 -3.08 13.91
C TYR A 199 -23.83 -3.36 12.47
N ARG A 200 -22.74 -4.14 12.35
CA ARG A 200 -22.13 -4.58 11.08
C ARG A 200 -21.79 -3.44 10.11
N LEU A 201 -21.74 -2.20 10.58
CA LEU A 201 -21.37 -1.03 9.81
C LEU A 201 -20.47 -0.17 10.67
N HIS A 202 -19.46 0.41 10.03
CA HIS A 202 -18.78 1.55 10.61
C HIS A 202 -19.24 2.82 9.90
N VAL A 203 -19.46 3.88 10.69
CA VAL A 203 -19.86 5.20 10.19
C VAL A 203 -18.80 6.20 10.61
N VAL A 204 -18.09 6.74 9.63
CA VAL A 204 -17.16 7.85 9.84
C VAL A 204 -18.01 9.11 10.03
N ALA A 205 -17.87 9.79 11.16
CA ALA A 205 -18.53 11.05 11.45
C ALA A 205 -17.48 12.16 11.56
N ILE A 206 -17.66 13.24 10.81
CA ILE A 206 -16.72 14.37 10.74
C ILE A 206 -17.42 15.70 11.04
N GLY A 207 -16.66 16.66 11.59
CA GLY A 207 -17.17 17.97 11.97
C GLY A 207 -17.56 18.03 13.47
N PRO A 208 -18.65 18.72 13.84
CA PRO A 208 -19.07 18.85 15.25
C PRO A 208 -19.68 17.54 15.75
N VAL A 209 -18.84 16.64 16.25
CA VAL A 209 -19.26 15.32 16.73
C VAL A 209 -19.30 15.28 18.26
N GLU A 210 -20.40 14.76 18.81
CA GLU A 210 -20.59 14.52 20.24
C GLU A 210 -20.70 13.03 20.58
N PRO A 211 -20.38 12.61 21.82
CA PRO A 211 -20.53 11.22 22.24
C PRO A 211 -21.94 10.68 22.04
N ILE A 212 -22.05 9.44 21.55
CA ILE A 212 -23.33 8.74 21.36
C ILE A 212 -23.44 7.53 22.28
N ALA A 213 -24.67 7.16 22.67
CA ALA A 213 -24.97 5.91 23.36
C ALA A 213 -24.90 4.72 22.36
N ARG A 214 -23.69 4.30 22.01
CA ARG A 214 -23.37 3.34 20.93
C ARG A 214 -24.19 2.05 20.96
N ASP A 215 -24.44 1.49 22.14
CA ASP A 215 -25.20 0.24 22.30
C ASP A 215 -26.63 0.35 21.75
N SER A 216 -27.18 1.57 21.65
CA SER A 216 -28.49 1.83 21.03
C SER A 216 -28.54 1.52 19.53
N PHE A 217 -27.38 1.37 18.88
CA PHE A 217 -27.21 1.17 17.44
C PHE A 217 -26.53 -0.17 17.10
N GLY A 218 -26.21 -0.99 18.10
CA GLY A 218 -25.42 -2.22 17.96
C GLY A 218 -26.21 -3.49 17.66
N ASP A 219 -27.55 -3.48 17.74
CA ASP A 219 -28.37 -4.71 17.75
C ASP A 219 -28.83 -5.19 16.36
N ASN A 220 -29.29 -4.28 15.50
CA ASN A 220 -29.84 -4.60 14.18
C ASN A 220 -29.77 -3.42 13.21
N ALA A 221 -29.97 -3.71 11.93
CA ALA A 221 -29.88 -2.73 10.84
C ALA A 221 -30.80 -1.53 11.05
N ALA A 222 -32.08 -1.75 11.40
CA ALA A 222 -33.04 -0.66 11.61
C ALA A 222 -32.62 0.28 12.75
N ARG A 223 -31.92 -0.22 13.78
CA ARG A 223 -31.34 0.62 14.82
C ARG A 223 -30.13 1.38 14.31
N MET A 224 -29.20 0.71 13.65
CA MET A 224 -28.02 1.32 13.05
C MET A 224 -28.40 2.48 12.13
N MET A 225 -29.39 2.31 11.26
CA MET A 225 -29.85 3.34 10.32
C MET A 225 -30.27 4.65 11.01
N ARG A 226 -30.77 4.60 12.25
CA ARG A 226 -31.13 5.82 13.00
C ARG A 226 -29.92 6.65 13.43
N LEU A 227 -28.71 6.08 13.37
CA LEU A 227 -27.48 6.80 13.70
C LEU A 227 -27.26 7.99 12.78
N PHE A 228 -27.56 7.87 11.49
CA PHE A 228 -27.36 8.96 10.53
C PHE A 228 -28.11 10.22 10.96
N GLY A 229 -29.41 10.10 11.28
CA GLY A 229 -30.17 11.23 11.82
C GLY A 229 -29.71 11.73 13.19
N VAL A 230 -28.97 10.93 13.99
CA VAL A 230 -28.34 11.42 15.23
C VAL A 230 -27.13 12.29 14.90
N ILE A 231 -26.28 11.86 13.96
CA ILE A 231 -25.11 12.60 13.49
C ILE A 231 -25.55 13.90 12.81
N GLU A 232 -26.56 13.86 11.95
CA GLU A 232 -27.13 15.04 11.29
C GLU A 232 -27.60 16.09 12.29
N ARG A 233 -28.26 15.69 13.40
CA ARG A 233 -28.71 16.61 14.45
C ARG A 233 -27.57 17.30 15.19
N GLN A 234 -26.36 16.74 15.17
CA GLN A 234 -25.16 17.39 15.70
C GLN A 234 -24.58 18.41 14.70
N GLY A 235 -25.06 18.42 13.45
CA GLY A 235 -24.47 19.20 12.35
C GLY A 235 -23.22 18.56 11.77
N ALA A 236 -22.96 17.29 12.08
CA ALA A 236 -21.86 16.52 11.55
C ALA A 236 -22.24 15.81 10.24
N VAL A 237 -21.22 15.37 9.50
CA VAL A 237 -21.38 14.63 8.24
C VAL A 237 -21.12 13.16 8.50
N SER A 238 -22.03 12.30 8.07
CA SER A 238 -21.96 10.85 8.18
C SER A 238 -21.53 10.20 6.86
N ILE A 239 -20.46 9.42 6.90
CA ILE A 239 -19.90 8.72 5.74
C ILE A 239 -19.92 7.22 6.05
N ALA A 240 -20.57 6.44 5.18
CA ALA A 240 -20.54 4.99 5.28
C ALA A 240 -19.14 4.46 4.93
N SER A 241 -18.50 3.79 5.90
CA SER A 241 -17.15 3.22 5.78
C SER A 241 -17.15 2.00 4.86
N LEU A 242 -16.28 2.02 3.86
CA LEU A 242 -16.26 1.02 2.78
C LEU A 242 -16.15 -0.41 3.31
N PRO A 243 -15.13 -0.79 4.11
CA PRO A 243 -14.89 -2.17 4.53
C PRO A 243 -16.12 -2.94 4.98
N GLU A 244 -17.07 -2.27 5.65
CA GLU A 244 -18.25 -2.90 6.24
C GLU A 244 -19.52 -2.73 5.37
N TYR A 245 -19.78 -1.55 4.77
CA TYR A 245 -21.02 -1.39 4.00
C TYR A 245 -21.06 -2.31 2.77
N TRP A 246 -19.94 -2.50 2.04
CA TRP A 246 -20.00 -3.31 0.81
C TRP A 246 -20.20 -4.79 1.12
N ARG A 247 -19.77 -5.24 2.31
CA ARG A 247 -19.88 -6.64 2.75
C ARG A 247 -21.23 -6.95 3.37
N ASN A 248 -21.80 -5.99 4.09
CA ASN A 248 -22.96 -6.24 4.95
C ASN A 248 -24.23 -5.49 4.48
N TYR A 249 -24.10 -4.48 3.61
CA TYR A 249 -25.18 -3.56 3.21
C TYR A 249 -25.16 -3.22 1.71
N SER A 250 -24.50 -4.02 0.86
CA SER A 250 -24.45 -3.77 -0.59
C SER A 250 -25.81 -3.86 -1.27
N ASP A 251 -26.71 -4.70 -0.75
CA ASP A 251 -28.10 -4.81 -1.21
C ASP A 251 -29.02 -3.72 -0.60
N ASP A 252 -28.55 -3.03 0.44
CA ASP A 252 -29.31 -2.06 1.23
C ASP A 252 -28.81 -0.61 1.05
N LEU A 253 -28.01 -0.33 0.00
CA LEU A 253 -27.46 1.00 -0.24
C LEU A 253 -28.53 2.10 -0.29
N GLY A 254 -29.67 1.81 -0.91
CA GLY A 254 -30.81 2.74 -0.95
C GLY A 254 -31.41 3.01 0.44
N ALA A 255 -31.40 2.02 1.34
CA ALA A 255 -31.87 2.20 2.71
C ALA A 255 -30.94 3.11 3.53
N LEU A 256 -29.62 3.04 3.29
CA LEU A 256 -28.66 3.99 3.90
C LEU A 256 -28.99 5.44 3.47
N VAL A 257 -29.27 5.66 2.18
CA VAL A 257 -29.64 6.97 1.64
C VAL A 257 -30.96 7.49 2.22
N VAL A 258 -32.00 6.66 2.23
CA VAL A 258 -33.30 7.04 2.84
C VAL A 258 -33.17 7.34 4.33
N SER A 259 -32.19 6.71 5.00
CA SER A 259 -31.93 6.92 6.43
C SER A 259 -31.08 8.16 6.72
N GLY A 260 -30.60 8.86 5.69
CA GLY A 260 -29.90 10.15 5.81
C GLY A 260 -28.39 10.06 5.85
N VAL A 261 -27.76 9.02 5.26
CA VAL A 261 -26.30 9.03 5.09
C VAL A 261 -25.88 10.19 4.18
N ASP A 262 -24.82 10.91 4.55
CA ASP A 262 -24.35 12.08 3.78
C ASP A 262 -23.34 11.70 2.68
N GLY A 263 -22.68 10.55 2.82
CA GLY A 263 -21.69 10.11 1.84
C GLY A 263 -21.22 8.67 1.95
N PHE A 264 -20.38 8.28 0.99
CA PHE A 264 -19.79 6.96 0.89
C PHE A 264 -18.28 7.03 0.65
N GLU A 265 -17.53 6.15 1.31
CA GLU A 265 -16.20 5.80 0.84
C GLU A 265 -16.30 4.96 -0.44
N ILE A 266 -15.67 5.40 -1.52
CA ILE A 266 -15.66 4.69 -2.82
C ILE A 266 -14.33 3.96 -3.09
N VAL A 267 -13.30 4.30 -2.32
CA VAL A 267 -11.99 3.65 -2.28
C VAL A 267 -11.48 3.70 -0.85
N ASN A 268 -10.97 2.59 -0.35
CA ASN A 268 -10.34 2.52 0.97
C ASN A 268 -9.16 1.55 0.89
N CYS A 269 -8.02 1.92 1.49
CA CYS A 269 -6.77 1.15 1.37
C CYS A 269 -6.65 -0.01 2.35
N ALA A 270 -7.62 -0.21 3.25
CA ALA A 270 -7.68 -1.39 4.10
C ALA A 270 -7.76 -2.68 3.27
N PRO A 271 -7.06 -3.77 3.66
CA PRO A 271 -7.07 -5.03 2.93
C PRO A 271 -8.47 -5.63 2.71
N LYS A 272 -9.44 -5.34 3.60
CA LYS A 272 -10.83 -5.74 3.43
C LYS A 272 -11.50 -4.95 2.29
N ALA A 273 -11.28 -3.65 2.19
CA ALA A 273 -11.90 -2.77 1.21
C ALA A 273 -11.26 -2.84 -0.17
N LEU A 274 -9.98 -3.22 -0.28
CA LEU A 274 -9.33 -3.43 -1.58
C LEU A 274 -10.02 -4.51 -2.44
N ALA A 275 -10.83 -5.39 -1.85
CA ALA A 275 -11.64 -6.35 -2.60
C ALA A 275 -12.89 -5.72 -3.26
N PHE A 276 -13.17 -4.43 -3.07
CA PHE A 276 -14.37 -3.76 -3.55
C PHE A 276 -14.42 -3.72 -5.09
N PRO A 277 -15.39 -4.41 -5.73
CA PRO A 277 -15.44 -4.53 -7.18
C PRO A 277 -15.82 -3.23 -7.88
N SER A 278 -15.28 -2.99 -9.08
CA SER A 278 -15.63 -1.82 -9.90
C SER A 278 -17.12 -1.72 -10.25
N ALA A 279 -17.81 -2.86 -10.41
CA ALA A 279 -19.24 -2.88 -10.68
C ALA A 279 -20.05 -2.30 -9.51
N LEU A 280 -19.73 -2.70 -8.28
CA LEU A 280 -20.41 -2.19 -7.08
C LEU A 280 -20.02 -0.73 -6.80
N ARG A 281 -18.76 -0.35 -7.03
CA ARG A 281 -18.32 1.06 -6.99
C ARG A 281 -19.15 1.95 -7.93
N ARG A 282 -19.42 1.50 -9.17
CA ARG A 282 -20.27 2.24 -10.11
C ARG A 282 -21.71 2.37 -9.62
N ALA A 283 -22.25 1.36 -8.94
CA ALA A 283 -23.58 1.45 -8.32
C ALA A 283 -23.62 2.52 -7.22
N VAL A 284 -22.61 2.55 -6.34
CA VAL A 284 -22.47 3.59 -5.30
C VAL A 284 -22.32 4.97 -5.93
N LEU A 285 -21.47 5.13 -6.95
CA LEU A 285 -21.30 6.41 -7.65
C LEU A 285 -22.61 6.90 -8.31
N THR A 286 -23.38 5.98 -8.91
CA THR A 286 -24.69 6.31 -9.53
C THR A 286 -25.66 6.80 -8.46
N LEU A 287 -25.73 6.11 -7.32
CA LEU A 287 -26.57 6.49 -6.19
C LEU A 287 -26.13 7.83 -5.61
N ALA A 288 -24.84 8.02 -5.36
CA ALA A 288 -24.30 9.27 -4.82
C ALA A 288 -24.53 10.46 -5.75
N THR A 289 -24.36 10.28 -7.07
CA THR A 289 -24.65 11.33 -8.06
C THR A 289 -26.14 11.69 -8.06
N GLY A 290 -27.03 10.69 -7.99
CA GLY A 290 -28.48 10.90 -8.03
C GLY A 290 -29.06 11.59 -6.79
N HIS A 291 -28.35 11.54 -5.68
CA HIS A 291 -28.77 12.11 -4.39
C HIS A 291 -27.85 13.24 -3.88
N ASP A 292 -26.90 13.69 -4.72
CA ASP A 292 -25.88 14.68 -4.37
C ASP A 292 -25.10 14.37 -3.07
N LEU A 293 -24.73 13.09 -2.90
CA LEU A 293 -24.02 12.62 -1.71
C LEU A 293 -22.52 12.77 -1.87
N LEU A 294 -21.84 13.05 -0.76
CA LEU A 294 -20.38 13.10 -0.69
C LEU A 294 -19.77 11.75 -1.10
N VAL A 295 -18.69 11.81 -1.88
CA VAL A 295 -17.85 10.63 -2.16
C VAL A 295 -16.42 10.91 -1.72
N VAL A 296 -15.80 9.93 -1.06
CA VAL A 296 -14.45 10.04 -0.53
C VAL A 296 -13.62 8.78 -0.79
N GLY A 297 -12.32 8.97 -0.83
CA GLY A 297 -11.31 7.95 -0.61
C GLY A 297 -10.82 7.99 0.84
N ALA A 298 -10.42 6.85 1.37
CA ALA A 298 -9.91 6.69 2.72
C ALA A 298 -8.54 5.99 2.72
N SER A 299 -7.53 6.56 3.39
CA SER A 299 -6.30 5.81 3.66
C SER A 299 -6.54 4.65 4.61
N ASP A 300 -7.46 4.84 5.57
CA ASP A 300 -7.80 3.88 6.62
C ASP A 300 -6.52 3.36 7.33
N ASN A 301 -5.59 4.30 7.55
CA ASN A 301 -4.26 3.96 8.02
C ASN A 301 -4.25 3.71 9.52
N HIS A 302 -3.79 2.53 9.90
CA HIS A 302 -3.64 2.09 11.28
C HIS A 302 -2.17 2.04 11.73
N GLY A 303 -1.27 2.72 11.00
CA GLY A 303 0.18 2.67 11.21
C GLY A 303 0.88 1.48 10.56
N TRP A 304 0.18 0.73 9.71
CA TRP A 304 0.74 -0.37 8.94
C TRP A 304 0.96 0.04 7.49
N GLY A 305 2.12 -0.34 6.92
CA GLY A 305 2.49 0.05 5.56
C GLY A 305 2.95 1.50 5.47
N GLN A 306 3.72 1.82 4.41
CA GLN A 306 4.31 3.16 4.23
C GLN A 306 3.62 4.00 3.16
N VAL A 307 2.70 3.45 2.38
CA VAL A 307 2.17 4.08 1.17
C VAL A 307 0.64 4.06 1.16
N THR A 308 0.01 5.17 0.77
CA THR A 308 -1.44 5.21 0.53
C THR A 308 -1.77 4.80 -0.92
N CYS A 309 -3.00 4.35 -1.12
CA CYS A 309 -3.55 4.02 -2.41
C CYS A 309 -4.49 5.09 -2.97
N VAL A 310 -4.87 6.09 -2.17
CA VAL A 310 -5.91 7.06 -2.50
C VAL A 310 -5.67 8.44 -1.87
N TRP A 311 -6.18 9.48 -2.53
CA TRP A 311 -6.22 10.86 -2.08
C TRP A 311 -7.54 11.53 -2.49
N ASN A 312 -7.97 12.53 -1.73
CA ASN A 312 -9.09 13.41 -2.10
C ASN A 312 -8.57 14.81 -2.34
N VAL A 313 -8.93 15.41 -3.46
CA VAL A 313 -8.74 16.86 -3.67
C VAL A 313 -10.10 17.52 -3.49
N SER A 314 -10.27 18.14 -2.32
CA SER A 314 -11.48 18.85 -1.91
C SER A 314 -11.51 20.23 -2.55
N ARG A 315 -12.63 20.57 -3.20
CA ARG A 315 -12.82 21.84 -3.91
C ARG A 315 -13.55 22.83 -3.02
N PRO A 316 -12.98 24.02 -2.75
CA PRO A 316 -13.65 25.06 -1.98
C PRO A 316 -14.99 25.45 -2.59
N GLY A 317 -16.02 25.57 -1.75
CA GLY A 317 -17.36 25.99 -2.16
C GLY A 317 -18.19 24.93 -2.88
N ALA A 318 -17.61 23.80 -3.27
CA ALA A 318 -18.38 22.65 -3.75
C ALA A 318 -19.09 21.93 -2.59
N ARG A 319 -20.20 21.27 -2.90
CA ARG A 319 -21.01 20.49 -1.95
C ARG A 319 -21.37 19.14 -2.54
N GLY A 320 -21.82 18.23 -1.68
CA GLY A 320 -22.32 16.92 -2.08
C GLY A 320 -21.32 16.15 -2.93
N PHE A 321 -21.77 15.62 -4.05
CA PHE A 321 -20.99 14.76 -4.93
C PHE A 321 -19.79 15.47 -5.57
N GLN A 322 -19.88 16.79 -5.78
CA GLN A 322 -18.82 17.58 -6.43
C GLN A 322 -17.74 18.06 -5.45
N THR A 323 -17.90 17.79 -4.15
CA THR A 323 -16.98 18.24 -3.10
C THR A 323 -15.56 17.75 -3.37
N ASN A 324 -15.40 16.49 -3.79
CA ASN A 324 -14.10 15.86 -3.94
C ASN A 324 -13.89 15.33 -5.35
N ARG A 325 -12.64 15.43 -5.81
CA ARG A 325 -12.08 14.52 -6.80
C ARG A 325 -11.31 13.44 -6.05
N VAL A 326 -11.63 12.19 -6.31
CA VAL A 326 -11.00 11.05 -5.62
C VAL A 326 -9.99 10.41 -6.56
N TYR A 327 -8.71 10.47 -6.22
CA TYR A 327 -7.65 9.89 -7.02
C TYR A 327 -7.11 8.63 -6.37
N ALA A 328 -7.02 7.55 -7.13
CA ALA A 328 -6.47 6.30 -6.62
C ALA A 328 -5.41 5.71 -7.55
N ARG A 329 -4.53 4.90 -6.97
CA ARG A 329 -3.58 4.08 -7.73
C ARG A 329 -4.34 2.92 -8.39
N PRO A 330 -4.31 2.75 -9.72
CA PRO A 330 -5.05 1.68 -10.39
C PRO A 330 -4.69 0.27 -9.91
N LEU A 331 -3.43 0.06 -9.49
CA LEU A 331 -2.97 -1.21 -8.90
C LEU A 331 -3.82 -1.66 -7.70
N ALA A 332 -4.29 -0.71 -6.89
CA ALA A 332 -5.16 -0.97 -5.74
C ALA A 332 -6.60 -1.26 -6.17
N LEU A 333 -7.12 -0.53 -7.16
CA LEU A 333 -8.49 -0.73 -7.68
C LEU A 333 -8.67 -2.11 -8.32
N LEU A 334 -7.65 -2.60 -9.02
CA LEU A 334 -7.68 -3.90 -9.70
C LEU A 334 -7.80 -5.10 -8.74
N GLN A 335 -7.58 -4.92 -7.44
CA GLN A 335 -7.68 -6.02 -6.47
C GLN A 335 -9.11 -6.58 -6.36
N GLY A 336 -10.14 -5.75 -6.53
CA GLY A 336 -11.54 -6.16 -6.47
C GLY A 336 -12.09 -6.74 -7.78
N ASP A 337 -11.38 -6.59 -8.89
CA ASP A 337 -11.84 -6.98 -10.23
C ASP A 337 -11.30 -8.35 -10.68
N TRP A 338 -10.41 -8.96 -9.90
CA TRP A 338 -9.72 -10.20 -10.27
C TRP A 338 -9.91 -11.30 -9.22
N PRO A 339 -10.21 -12.56 -9.63
CA PRO A 339 -10.31 -13.67 -8.70
C PRO A 339 -9.06 -13.84 -7.85
N ALA A 340 -9.25 -14.11 -6.57
CA ALA A 340 -8.16 -14.05 -5.59
C ALA A 340 -7.00 -15.01 -5.90
N TRP A 341 -7.30 -16.20 -6.40
CA TRP A 341 -6.32 -17.23 -6.75
C TRP A 341 -5.36 -16.84 -7.87
N THR A 342 -5.69 -15.82 -8.67
CA THR A 342 -4.81 -15.31 -9.74
C THR A 342 -3.70 -14.39 -9.23
N ALA A 343 -3.77 -13.95 -7.97
CA ALA A 343 -2.84 -13.02 -7.34
C ALA A 343 -1.34 -13.37 -7.48
N PRO A 344 -0.89 -14.64 -7.37
CA PRO A 344 0.52 -15.00 -7.52
C PRO A 344 1.13 -14.55 -8.84
N LEU A 345 0.33 -14.49 -9.91
CA LEU A 345 0.74 -14.09 -11.26
C LEU A 345 0.36 -12.63 -11.57
N THR A 346 -0.84 -12.22 -11.19
CA THR A 346 -1.38 -10.92 -11.56
C THR A 346 -0.79 -9.77 -10.74
N GLN A 347 -0.40 -9.98 -9.48
CA GLN A 347 0.20 -8.89 -8.69
C GLN A 347 1.55 -8.40 -9.23
N PRO A 348 2.53 -9.29 -9.52
CA PRO A 348 3.77 -8.86 -10.16
C PRO A 348 3.52 -8.22 -11.53
N TRP A 349 2.55 -8.75 -12.28
CA TRP A 349 2.17 -8.18 -13.58
C TRP A 349 1.63 -6.75 -13.46
N PHE A 350 0.69 -6.50 -12.54
CA PHE A 350 0.13 -5.16 -12.33
C PHE A 350 1.17 -4.18 -11.80
N MET A 351 2.07 -4.63 -10.90
CA MET A 351 3.20 -3.82 -10.44
C MET A 351 4.09 -3.37 -11.60
N LEU A 352 4.45 -4.29 -12.51
CA LEU A 352 5.29 -3.96 -13.67
C LEU A 352 4.59 -3.02 -14.66
N ARG A 353 3.25 -3.13 -14.79
CA ARG A 353 2.45 -2.19 -15.58
C ARG A 353 2.33 -0.80 -14.93
N SER A 354 2.38 -0.70 -13.61
CA SER A 354 2.31 0.59 -12.90
C SER A 354 3.62 1.36 -12.84
N LEU A 355 4.71 0.84 -13.41
CA LEU A 355 6.00 1.52 -13.43
C LEU A 355 5.98 2.71 -14.39
N SER A 356 6.37 3.87 -13.87
CA SER A 356 6.84 5.01 -14.65
C SER A 356 8.12 4.67 -15.44
N TRP A 357 8.48 5.54 -16.38
CA TRP A 357 9.70 5.36 -17.18
C TRP A 357 10.98 5.39 -16.34
N SER A 358 11.07 6.29 -15.35
CA SER A 358 12.24 6.39 -14.49
C SER A 358 12.43 5.12 -13.64
N GLU A 359 11.37 4.63 -13.02
CA GLU A 359 11.39 3.36 -12.28
C GLU A 359 11.77 2.18 -13.19
N ARG A 360 11.22 2.13 -14.42
CA ARG A 360 11.50 1.05 -15.37
C ARG A 360 12.97 1.05 -15.83
N ILE A 361 13.54 2.23 -16.09
CA ILE A 361 14.96 2.37 -16.40
C ILE A 361 15.81 1.88 -15.22
N THR A 362 15.43 2.23 -13.98
CA THR A 362 16.14 1.72 -12.80
C THR A 362 16.03 0.21 -12.65
N TRP A 363 14.86 -0.39 -12.90
CA TRP A 363 14.69 -1.84 -12.95
C TRP A 363 15.65 -2.49 -13.95
N LEU A 364 15.69 -2.01 -15.19
CA LEU A 364 16.61 -2.50 -16.22
C LEU A 364 18.07 -2.35 -15.80
N THR A 365 18.42 -1.23 -15.19
CA THR A 365 19.76 -0.94 -14.68
C THR A 365 20.18 -1.96 -13.63
N TRP A 366 19.33 -2.23 -12.63
CA TRP A 366 19.61 -3.24 -11.61
C TRP A 366 19.75 -4.65 -12.18
N VAL A 367 18.92 -5.01 -13.17
CA VAL A 367 19.06 -6.30 -13.85
C VAL A 367 20.41 -6.41 -14.55
N ILE A 368 20.83 -5.37 -15.28
CA ILE A 368 22.14 -5.32 -15.95
C ILE A 368 23.28 -5.40 -14.93
N LEU A 369 23.23 -4.62 -13.85
CA LEU A 369 24.26 -4.63 -12.80
C LEU A 369 24.41 -6.02 -12.17
N ILE A 370 23.29 -6.69 -11.87
CA ILE A 370 23.31 -8.06 -11.32
C ILE A 370 23.88 -9.06 -12.34
N LEU A 371 23.55 -8.92 -13.62
CA LEU A 371 24.09 -9.75 -14.69
C LEU A 371 25.60 -9.55 -14.85
N LEU A 372 26.07 -8.31 -14.90
CA LEU A 372 27.50 -7.98 -14.97
C LEU A 372 28.25 -8.52 -13.74
N TYR A 373 27.69 -8.34 -12.55
CA TYR A 373 28.24 -8.89 -11.32
C TYR A 373 28.36 -10.41 -11.37
N ARG A 374 27.34 -11.11 -11.88
CA ARG A 374 27.34 -12.58 -12.01
C ARG A 374 28.22 -13.10 -13.16
N ALA A 375 28.49 -12.29 -14.17
CA ALA A 375 29.34 -12.66 -15.31
C ALA A 375 30.84 -12.52 -15.01
N MET A 376 31.23 -11.74 -14.00
CA MET A 376 32.65 -11.58 -13.62
C MET A 376 33.28 -12.92 -13.18
N PRO A 377 34.44 -13.33 -13.75
CA PRO A 377 35.12 -14.56 -13.37
C PRO A 377 35.51 -14.56 -11.89
N ARG A 378 35.23 -15.67 -11.19
CA ARG A 378 35.78 -15.91 -9.84
C ARG A 378 37.26 -16.26 -9.96
N ARG A 379 38.13 -15.65 -9.13
CA ARG A 379 39.53 -16.10 -9.04
C ARG A 379 39.58 -17.48 -8.39
N GLN A 380 40.52 -18.33 -8.84
CA GLN A 380 40.76 -19.65 -8.23
C GLN A 380 41.01 -19.50 -6.72
N GLY A 381 40.35 -20.34 -5.92
CA GLY A 381 40.50 -20.38 -4.46
C GLY A 381 39.50 -19.54 -3.65
N GLN A 382 38.61 -18.76 -4.28
CA GLN A 382 37.59 -17.99 -3.55
C GLN A 382 36.28 -18.76 -3.39
N SER A 383 35.83 -18.92 -2.13
CA SER A 383 34.48 -19.40 -1.82
C SER A 383 33.42 -18.37 -2.28
N ALA A 384 32.19 -18.83 -2.47
CA ALA A 384 31.08 -17.96 -2.87
C ALA A 384 30.72 -16.99 -1.73
N GLY A 385 31.34 -15.81 -1.70
CA GLY A 385 31.04 -14.73 -0.76
C GLY A 385 30.26 -13.58 -1.40
N ILE A 386 29.45 -12.90 -0.58
CA ILE A 386 28.85 -11.61 -0.93
C ILE A 386 29.93 -10.54 -0.71
N GLY A 387 30.43 -9.93 -1.78
CA GLY A 387 31.09 -8.63 -1.69
C GLY A 387 32.46 -8.50 -2.35
N ILE A 388 32.58 -7.43 -3.13
CA ILE A 388 33.82 -6.81 -3.59
C ILE A 388 34.57 -6.13 -2.41
N LEU A 389 33.92 -5.96 -1.25
CA LEU A 389 34.47 -5.28 -0.07
C LEU A 389 35.30 -6.17 0.88
N ALA A 390 35.25 -7.50 0.74
CA ALA A 390 36.17 -8.39 1.47
C ALA A 390 37.60 -8.41 0.88
N ARG A 391 37.91 -7.49 -0.03
CA ARG A 391 39.11 -7.52 -0.89
C ARG A 391 40.37 -6.88 -0.30
N SER A 392 40.37 -6.28 0.90
CA SER A 392 41.57 -5.55 1.38
C SER A 392 41.97 -5.69 2.86
N LEU A 393 41.26 -6.44 3.71
CA LEU A 393 41.59 -6.51 5.15
C LEU A 393 42.42 -7.75 5.57
N GLY A 394 43.03 -8.44 4.62
CA GLY A 394 43.70 -9.73 4.89
C GLY A 394 45.01 -9.94 4.15
N GLN A 395 45.90 -8.94 4.10
CA GLN A 395 47.31 -9.21 3.81
C GLN A 395 48.11 -9.11 5.13
N ARG A 396 48.39 -10.27 5.74
CA ARG A 396 49.54 -10.39 6.65
C ARG A 396 50.82 -10.39 5.80
N PRO A 397 51.88 -9.68 6.19
CA PRO A 397 53.17 -9.76 5.49
C PRO A 397 53.70 -11.19 5.56
N ARG A 398 54.14 -11.74 4.42
CA ARG A 398 54.95 -12.97 4.40
C ARG A 398 56.27 -12.65 5.09
N GLY A 399 56.54 -13.30 6.22
CA GLY A 399 57.87 -13.36 6.79
C GLY A 399 58.80 -14.07 5.81
N GLU A 400 59.90 -13.40 5.46
CA GLU A 400 60.98 -13.93 4.65
C GLU A 400 61.62 -15.13 5.36
N GLY A 401 61.72 -16.25 4.65
CA GLY A 401 62.49 -17.41 5.08
C GLY A 401 63.98 -17.13 4.93
N ILE A 402 64.72 -17.35 6.00
CA ILE A 402 66.18 -17.32 6.06
C ILE A 402 66.72 -18.48 5.19
N PRO A 403 67.63 -18.25 4.23
CA PRO A 403 68.29 -19.32 3.51
C PRO A 403 69.45 -19.89 4.35
N ASP A 404 69.37 -21.20 4.57
CA ASP A 404 70.42 -22.05 5.12
C ASP A 404 71.62 -22.07 4.14
N GLN A 405 72.77 -21.54 4.57
CA GLN A 405 74.04 -21.69 3.87
C GLN A 405 74.96 -22.58 4.69
N THR A 406 75.32 -23.73 4.11
CA THR A 406 76.59 -24.40 4.39
C THR A 406 77.29 -24.68 3.08
N PRO A 407 78.59 -24.37 3.01
CA PRO A 407 79.51 -25.32 2.37
C PRO A 407 80.81 -25.52 3.17
N THR A 408 81.22 -26.80 3.19
CA THR A 408 82.54 -27.41 3.49
C THR A 408 83.19 -27.17 4.84
#